data_AF-A0A8B9M753-F1
#
_entry.id   AF-A0A8B9M753-F1
#
_cell.length_a   1.000
_cell.length_b   1.000
_cell.length_c   1.000
_cell.angle_alpha   90.00
_cell.angle_beta   90.00
_cell.angle_gamma   90.00
#
_symmetry.space_group_name_H-M   'P 1'
#
loop_
_entity.id
_entity.type
_entity.pdbx_description
1 polymer ?
#
loop_
_entity_poly.entity_id
_entity_poly.type
_entity_poly.pdbx_seq_one_letter_code
_entity_poly.pdbx_strand_id
1 'polypeptide(L)'
;MAAVVVLGGPAGWWRWHRRVRAARAAMVCSRAMASKTPVGFIGLGNMGNPMAKNLVKHGYPVIAYDVFPEACKEFQDLGAQVTDSPADVAERADRIITMLPSSPNAKEVYTGANGILKKVKKGSLLIDSSTIDPAVSKELAKAVEKMGAVFMDAPVSGGKSSLTVHFILDMPLCSLSHQFVPLLVQVAFLCYIYGILFFVLLH
;
A
#
# COMPACT_ATOMS: atom_id res chain seq x y z
N MET A 1 -21.71 -32.29 -4.70
CA MET A 1 -23.19 -32.38 -4.62
C MET A 1 -23.62 -32.03 -3.20
N ALA A 2 -24.21 -30.85 -3.01
CA ALA A 2 -25.16 -30.55 -1.93
C ALA A 2 -25.81 -29.21 -2.30
N ALA A 3 -27.07 -29.27 -2.70
CA ALA A 3 -27.88 -28.12 -3.07
C ALA A 3 -28.47 -27.49 -1.80
N VAL A 4 -28.44 -26.17 -1.69
CA VAL A 4 -29.31 -25.42 -0.78
C VAL A 4 -30.34 -24.69 -1.63
N VAL A 5 -31.58 -25.16 -1.52
CA VAL A 5 -32.78 -24.57 -2.13
C VAL A 5 -33.18 -23.36 -1.29
N VAL A 6 -33.24 -22.18 -1.91
CA VAL A 6 -33.82 -20.97 -1.31
C VAL A 6 -35.22 -20.78 -1.89
N LEU A 7 -36.24 -20.91 -1.03
CA LEU A 7 -37.64 -20.71 -1.38
C LEU A 7 -38.01 -19.20 -1.39
N GLY A 8 -38.46 -18.73 -2.54
CA GLY A 8 -39.61 -17.82 -2.70
C GLY A 8 -39.52 -16.37 -2.20
N GLY A 9 -39.23 -15.43 -3.12
CA GLY A 9 -39.58 -14.01 -2.99
C GLY A 9 -40.22 -13.48 -4.29
N PRO A 10 -41.16 -12.51 -4.24
CA PRO A 10 -42.08 -12.21 -5.33
C PRO A 10 -41.40 -11.74 -6.64
N ALA A 11 -41.85 -12.36 -7.72
CA ALA A 11 -41.33 -12.27 -9.07
C ALA A 11 -41.69 -10.94 -9.76
N GLY A 12 -40.84 -9.92 -9.63
CA GLY A 12 -40.99 -8.72 -10.48
C GLY A 12 -40.02 -7.58 -10.22
N TRP A 13 -39.58 -7.37 -8.98
CA TRP A 13 -38.75 -6.22 -8.61
C TRP A 13 -37.27 -6.32 -9.04
N TRP A 14 -36.78 -7.55 -9.29
CA TRP A 14 -35.35 -7.80 -9.51
C TRP A 14 -34.85 -7.63 -10.96
N ARG A 15 -35.74 -7.34 -11.92
CA ARG A 15 -35.40 -7.37 -13.36
C ARG A 15 -34.99 -6.01 -13.93
N TRP A 16 -35.29 -4.88 -13.27
CA TRP A 16 -34.93 -3.55 -13.77
C TRP A 16 -33.57 -3.05 -13.26
N HIS A 17 -33.19 -3.34 -12.00
CA HIS A 17 -31.90 -2.92 -11.44
C HIS A 17 -30.69 -3.71 -11.97
N ARG A 18 -30.91 -4.79 -12.75
CA ARG A 18 -29.85 -5.71 -13.19
C ARG A 18 -29.12 -5.30 -14.48
N ARG A 19 -29.55 -4.24 -15.18
CA ARG A 19 -28.90 -3.80 -16.44
C ARG A 19 -27.99 -2.56 -16.33
N VAL A 20 -27.99 -1.82 -15.22
CA VAL A 20 -27.16 -0.60 -15.09
C VAL A 20 -25.93 -0.79 -14.18
N ARG A 21 -25.81 -1.90 -13.44
CA ARG A 21 -24.62 -2.19 -12.59
C ARG A 21 -23.59 -3.12 -13.22
N ALA A 22 -23.99 -3.96 -14.19
CA ALA A 22 -23.08 -4.96 -14.78
C ALA A 22 -22.05 -4.34 -15.75
N ALA A 23 -22.40 -3.25 -16.44
CA ALA A 23 -21.50 -2.63 -17.42
C ALA A 23 -20.34 -1.83 -16.80
N ARG A 24 -20.50 -1.30 -15.57
CA ARG A 24 -19.41 -0.60 -14.85
C ARG A 24 -18.47 -1.54 -14.09
N ALA A 25 -18.96 -2.69 -13.62
CA ALA A 25 -18.13 -3.69 -12.95
C ALA A 25 -17.24 -4.49 -13.93
N ALA A 26 -17.71 -4.71 -15.17
CA ALA A 26 -16.98 -5.49 -16.16
C ALA A 26 -15.73 -4.79 -16.72
N MET A 27 -15.65 -3.45 -16.67
CA MET A 27 -14.46 -2.70 -17.12
C MET A 27 -13.32 -2.71 -16.09
N VAL A 28 -13.60 -3.03 -14.82
CA VAL A 28 -12.59 -3.03 -13.74
C VAL A 28 -12.01 -4.44 -13.50
N CYS A 29 -12.69 -5.49 -13.97
CA CYS A 29 -12.24 -6.88 -13.77
C CYS A 29 -11.12 -7.38 -14.71
N SER A 30 -10.71 -6.63 -15.74
CA SER A 30 -9.78 -7.18 -16.75
C SER A 30 -8.28 -6.93 -16.50
N ARG A 31 -7.87 -6.39 -15.34
CA ARG A 31 -6.44 -6.13 -15.04
C ARG A 31 -5.90 -6.82 -13.78
N ALA A 32 -6.64 -7.79 -13.24
CA ALA A 32 -6.21 -8.61 -12.10
C ALA A 32 -5.33 -9.81 -12.50
N MET A 33 -4.49 -9.65 -13.52
CA MET A 33 -3.22 -10.37 -13.60
C MET A 33 -2.15 -9.34 -13.29
N ALA A 34 -1.66 -9.34 -12.06
CA ALA A 34 -0.73 -8.35 -11.55
C ALA A 34 0.56 -8.37 -12.37
N SER A 35 0.68 -7.47 -13.35
CA SER A 35 2.00 -6.98 -13.74
C SER A 35 2.64 -6.45 -12.46
N LYS A 36 3.88 -6.86 -12.17
CA LYS A 36 4.61 -6.37 -11.01
C LYS A 36 4.96 -4.90 -11.25
N THR A 37 4.01 -4.02 -10.96
CA THR A 37 4.18 -2.57 -11.08
C THR A 37 5.26 -2.11 -10.11
N PRO A 38 6.05 -1.08 -10.46
CA PRO A 38 7.07 -0.55 -9.57
C PRO A 38 6.48 -0.12 -8.22
N VAL A 39 7.18 -0.48 -7.14
CA VAL A 39 6.85 -0.12 -5.78
C VAL A 39 7.89 0.86 -5.27
N GLY A 40 7.44 2.03 -4.84
CA GLY A 40 8.25 3.02 -4.16
C GLY A 40 8.46 2.61 -2.70
N PHE A 41 9.70 2.67 -2.22
CA PHE A 41 10.02 2.40 -0.83
C PHE A 41 10.90 3.52 -0.28
N ILE A 42 10.41 4.21 0.74
CA ILE A 42 11.09 5.34 1.35
C ILE A 42 11.36 5.03 2.82
N GLY A 43 12.63 5.04 3.21
CA GLY A 43 13.08 4.66 4.55
C GLY A 43 13.55 3.21 4.59
N LEU A 44 14.81 2.99 4.24
CA LEU A 44 15.52 1.72 4.19
C LEU A 44 16.29 1.41 5.49
N GLY A 45 15.88 2.02 6.60
CA GLY A 45 16.47 1.77 7.92
C GLY A 45 16.18 0.37 8.47
N ASN A 46 16.46 0.16 9.76
CA ASN A 46 16.36 -1.15 10.43
C ASN A 46 15.06 -1.91 10.18
N MET A 47 13.92 -1.22 10.10
CA MET A 47 12.60 -1.83 9.90
C MET A 47 12.19 -1.89 8.42
N GLY A 48 12.57 -0.90 7.61
CA GLY A 48 12.25 -0.84 6.19
C GLY A 48 13.09 -1.78 5.34
N ASN A 49 14.36 -1.98 5.71
CA ASN A 49 15.30 -2.84 5.00
C ASN A 49 14.78 -4.27 4.76
N PRO A 50 14.33 -5.04 5.78
CA PRO A 50 13.79 -6.38 5.55
C PRO A 50 12.53 -6.39 4.68
N MET A 51 11.67 -5.37 4.80
CA MET A 51 10.45 -5.24 3.99
C MET A 51 10.78 -5.02 2.51
N ALA A 52 11.66 -4.06 2.23
CA ALA A 52 12.06 -3.73 0.86
C ALA A 52 12.85 -4.89 0.22
N LYS A 53 13.71 -5.59 0.98
CA LYS A 53 14.41 -6.79 0.48
C LYS A 53 13.45 -7.89 0.10
N ASN A 54 12.37 -8.08 0.87
CA ASN A 54 11.38 -9.11 0.55
C ASN A 54 10.66 -8.79 -0.77
N LEU A 55 10.34 -7.53 -1.04
CA LEU A 55 9.79 -7.09 -2.32
C LEU A 55 10.71 -7.42 -3.50
N VAL A 56 12.00 -7.11 -3.37
CA VAL A 56 13.01 -7.44 -4.39
C VAL A 56 13.12 -8.95 -4.59
N LYS A 57 13.17 -9.74 -3.50
CA LYS A 57 13.24 -11.21 -3.53
C LYS A 57 12.03 -11.83 -4.25
N HIS A 58 10.84 -11.27 -4.07
CA HIS A 58 9.63 -11.69 -4.78
C HIS A 58 9.51 -11.09 -6.19
N GLY A 59 10.54 -10.39 -6.67
CA GLY A 59 10.70 -9.90 -8.03
C GLY A 59 9.90 -8.65 -8.36
N TYR A 60 9.55 -7.82 -7.37
CA TYR A 60 8.95 -6.51 -7.62
C TYR A 60 10.04 -5.52 -8.04
N PRO A 61 9.81 -4.68 -9.06
CA PRO A 61 10.66 -3.53 -9.31
C PRO A 61 10.53 -2.57 -8.12
N VAL A 62 11.60 -2.39 -7.36
CA VAL A 62 11.61 -1.45 -6.22
C VAL A 62 12.31 -0.17 -6.64
N ILE A 63 11.68 0.96 -6.33
CA ILE A 63 12.25 2.30 -6.45
C ILE A 63 12.48 2.82 -5.04
N ALA A 64 13.74 2.89 -4.63
CA ALA A 64 14.12 3.12 -3.25
C ALA A 64 14.69 4.52 -3.02
N TYR A 65 14.40 5.08 -1.85
CA TYR A 65 15.05 6.29 -1.34
C TYR A 65 15.27 6.18 0.17
N ASP A 66 16.44 6.66 0.60
CA ASP A 66 16.77 6.89 2.00
C ASP A 66 17.68 8.13 2.09
N VAL A 67 17.69 8.77 3.26
CA VAL A 67 18.60 9.90 3.54
C VAL A 67 20.05 9.44 3.71
N PHE A 68 20.27 8.17 4.06
CA PHE A 68 21.58 7.56 4.22
C PHE A 68 22.03 6.87 2.93
N PRO A 69 23.10 7.35 2.26
CA PRO A 69 23.58 6.78 1.00
C PRO A 69 23.99 5.31 1.11
N GLU A 70 24.45 4.87 2.28
CA GLU A 70 24.88 3.49 2.53
C GLU A 70 23.70 2.51 2.38
N ALA A 71 22.52 2.90 2.87
CA ALA A 71 21.31 2.10 2.73
C ALA A 71 20.87 2.03 1.27
N CYS A 72 20.93 3.15 0.55
CA CYS A 72 20.65 3.18 -0.88
C CYS A 72 21.56 2.26 -1.69
N LYS A 73 22.87 2.27 -1.42
CA LYS A 73 23.85 1.45 -2.12
C LYS A 73 23.55 -0.05 -2.01
N GLU A 74 23.18 -0.52 -0.83
CA GLU A 74 22.79 -1.92 -0.62
C GLU A 74 21.62 -2.32 -1.55
N PHE A 75 20.62 -1.45 -1.71
CA PHE A 75 19.48 -1.73 -2.59
C PHE A 75 19.81 -1.61 -4.07
N GLN A 76 20.73 -0.73 -4.43
CA GLN A 76 21.27 -0.66 -5.79
C GLN A 76 21.96 -1.97 -6.18
N ASP A 77 22.76 -2.55 -5.27
CA ASP A 77 23.46 -3.83 -5.48
C ASP A 77 22.47 -5.01 -5.60
N LEU A 78 21.29 -4.90 -4.98
CA LEU A 78 20.18 -5.85 -5.11
C LEU A 78 19.34 -5.66 -6.37
N GLY A 79 19.66 -4.68 -7.23
CA GLY A 79 18.97 -4.39 -8.48
C GLY A 79 17.74 -3.49 -8.35
N ALA A 80 17.55 -2.83 -7.21
CA ALA A 80 16.54 -1.78 -7.06
C ALA A 80 17.00 -0.48 -7.72
N GLN A 81 16.05 0.33 -8.19
CA GLN A 81 16.34 1.68 -8.68
C GLN A 81 16.40 2.65 -7.50
N VAL A 82 17.55 3.26 -7.25
CA VAL A 82 17.69 4.33 -6.25
C VAL A 82 17.38 5.68 -6.89
N THR A 83 16.70 6.56 -6.15
CA THR A 83 16.43 7.95 -6.55
C THR A 83 17.01 8.93 -5.55
N ASP A 84 17.10 10.21 -5.91
CA ASP A 84 17.70 11.26 -5.07
C ASP A 84 16.69 11.95 -4.14
N SER A 85 15.39 11.75 -4.34
CA SER A 85 14.35 12.36 -3.51
C SER A 85 13.04 11.57 -3.40
N PRO A 86 12.22 11.82 -2.35
CA PRO A 86 10.87 11.25 -2.23
C PRO A 86 9.95 11.60 -3.41
N ALA A 87 10.09 12.81 -3.96
CA ALA A 87 9.33 13.24 -5.13
C ALA A 87 9.64 12.36 -6.35
N ASP A 88 10.90 12.00 -6.57
CA ASP A 88 11.31 11.17 -7.71
C ASP A 88 10.78 9.74 -7.58
N VAL A 89 10.67 9.21 -6.35
CA VAL A 89 9.95 7.95 -6.10
C VAL A 89 8.48 8.08 -6.53
N ALA A 90 7.82 9.18 -6.14
CA ALA A 90 6.40 9.40 -6.43
C ALA A 90 6.09 9.60 -7.93
N GLU A 91 7.06 10.10 -8.69
CA GLU A 91 6.95 10.23 -10.14
C GLU A 91 7.00 8.87 -10.85
N ARG A 92 7.74 7.90 -10.29
CA ARG A 92 8.05 6.63 -10.96
C ARG A 92 7.24 5.45 -10.43
N ALA A 93 6.70 5.55 -9.21
CA ALA A 93 5.89 4.52 -8.58
C ALA A 93 4.49 5.02 -8.22
N ASP A 94 3.48 4.18 -8.47
CA ASP A 94 2.10 4.49 -8.11
C ASP A 94 1.73 3.92 -6.74
N ARG A 95 2.57 3.03 -6.18
CA ARG A 95 2.41 2.41 -4.85
C ARG A 95 3.65 2.73 -4.05
N ILE A 96 3.52 3.54 -3.01
CA ILE A 96 4.64 4.06 -2.23
C ILE A 96 4.46 3.61 -0.78
N ILE A 97 5.51 3.05 -0.20
CA ILE A 97 5.56 2.64 1.20
C ILE A 97 6.56 3.55 1.90
N THR A 98 6.14 4.16 3.02
CA THR A 98 7.01 4.97 3.87
C THR A 98 7.24 4.29 5.21
N MET A 99 8.49 4.23 5.66
CA MET A 99 8.88 3.67 6.95
C MET A 99 9.91 4.56 7.63
N LEU A 100 9.44 5.54 8.40
CA LEU A 100 10.21 6.66 8.91
C LEU A 100 10.26 6.68 10.45
N PRO A 101 11.33 7.24 11.05
CA PRO A 101 11.56 7.10 12.48
C PRO A 101 10.74 8.07 13.36
N SER A 102 10.15 9.12 12.80
CA SER A 102 9.35 10.07 13.58
C SER A 102 8.39 10.92 12.73
N SER A 103 7.40 11.53 13.39
CA SER A 103 6.39 12.39 12.73
C SER A 103 6.99 13.56 11.94
N PRO A 104 8.03 14.28 12.42
CA PRO A 104 8.69 15.32 11.61
C PRO A 104 9.29 14.79 10.31
N ASN A 105 9.91 13.61 10.34
CA ASN A 105 10.47 12.99 9.14
C ASN A 105 9.38 12.60 8.15
N ALA A 106 8.24 12.08 8.63
CA ALA A 106 7.08 11.82 7.79
C ALA A 106 6.54 13.12 7.17
N LYS A 107 6.39 14.19 7.93
CA LYS A 107 5.97 15.48 7.39
C LYS A 107 6.92 15.99 6.30
N GLU A 108 8.23 15.91 6.50
CA GLU A 108 9.22 16.34 5.51
C GLU A 108 9.14 15.48 4.23
N VAL A 109 9.10 14.15 4.38
CA VAL A 109 9.02 13.23 3.23
C VAL A 109 7.74 13.43 2.42
N TYR A 110 6.61 13.73 3.06
CA TYR A 110 5.35 13.94 2.33
C TYR A 110 5.24 15.36 1.78
N THR A 111 5.47 16.37 2.62
CA THR A 111 5.07 17.76 2.34
C THR A 111 6.24 18.71 2.06
N GLY A 112 7.47 18.28 2.32
CA GLY A 112 8.69 19.05 2.16
C GLY A 112 8.97 19.50 0.72
N ALA A 113 10.05 20.25 0.53
CA ALA A 113 10.37 20.86 -0.76
C ALA A 113 10.49 19.82 -1.89
N ASN A 114 11.07 18.65 -1.58
CA ASN A 114 11.21 17.50 -2.47
C ASN A 114 10.32 16.32 -2.02
N GLY A 115 9.21 16.60 -1.35
CA GLY A 115 8.32 15.60 -0.79
C GLY A 115 7.47 14.87 -1.82
N ILE A 116 6.90 13.74 -1.43
CA ILE A 116 6.04 12.88 -2.25
C ILE A 116 4.92 13.69 -2.92
N LEU A 117 4.28 14.59 -2.17
CA LEU A 117 3.13 15.35 -2.66
C LEU A 117 3.45 16.29 -3.84
N LYS A 118 4.73 16.54 -4.14
CA LYS A 118 5.12 17.39 -5.28
C LYS A 118 4.91 16.72 -6.63
N LYS A 119 5.07 15.40 -6.69
CA LYS A 119 5.03 14.61 -7.94
C LYS A 119 4.09 13.40 -7.86
N VAL A 120 3.37 13.23 -6.76
CA VAL A 120 2.37 12.16 -6.60
C VAL A 120 1.33 12.19 -7.71
N LYS A 121 1.02 11.03 -8.27
CA LYS A 121 -0.01 10.89 -9.31
C LYS A 121 -1.38 10.68 -8.69
N LYS A 122 -2.41 11.09 -9.42
CA LYS A 122 -3.80 10.80 -9.06
C LYS A 122 -4.02 9.28 -9.08
N GLY A 123 -4.69 8.77 -8.05
CA GLY A 123 -4.91 7.33 -7.88
C GLY A 123 -3.72 6.56 -7.33
N SER A 124 -2.58 7.22 -7.02
CA SER A 124 -1.48 6.58 -6.31
C SER A 124 -1.92 6.13 -4.91
N LEU A 125 -1.33 5.04 -4.44
CA LEU A 125 -1.50 4.52 -3.09
C LEU A 125 -0.25 4.82 -2.26
N LEU A 126 -0.44 5.50 -1.14
CA LEU A 126 0.59 5.81 -0.17
C LEU A 126 0.29 5.06 1.11
N ILE A 127 1.19 4.17 1.50
CA ILE A 127 1.09 3.34 2.70
C ILE A 127 2.14 3.87 3.68
N ASP A 128 1.69 4.52 4.75
CA ASP A 128 2.60 4.93 5.81
C ASP A 128 2.66 3.86 6.90
N SER A 129 3.82 3.21 6.99
CA SER A 129 4.10 2.19 7.99
C SER A 129 4.87 2.72 9.20
N SER A 130 5.14 4.02 9.22
CA SER A 130 5.82 4.72 10.30
C SER A 130 4.99 4.74 11.59
N THR A 131 5.64 4.70 12.74
CA THR A 131 4.98 4.94 14.03
C THR A 131 4.96 6.45 14.29
N ILE A 132 3.92 7.12 13.80
CA ILE A 132 3.75 8.58 13.94
C ILE A 132 2.53 8.93 14.82
N ASP A 133 2.46 10.20 15.21
CA ASP A 133 1.31 10.72 15.95
C ASP A 133 0.02 10.61 15.10
N PRO A 134 -1.09 10.08 15.65
CA PRO A 134 -2.36 9.96 14.94
C PRO A 134 -2.89 11.27 14.34
N ALA A 135 -2.63 12.41 14.98
CA ALA A 135 -3.01 13.73 14.45
C ALA A 135 -2.21 14.06 13.18
N VAL A 136 -0.93 13.69 13.13
CA VAL A 136 -0.07 13.88 11.96
C VAL A 136 -0.50 12.93 10.84
N SER A 137 -0.80 11.67 11.14
CA SER A 137 -1.31 10.72 10.15
C SER A 137 -2.59 11.24 9.48
N LYS A 138 -3.54 11.77 10.27
CA LYS A 138 -4.76 12.42 9.75
C LYS A 138 -4.49 13.67 8.92
N GLU A 139 -3.50 14.47 9.28
CA GLU A 139 -3.09 15.66 8.52
C GLU A 139 -2.51 15.26 7.15
N LEU A 140 -1.64 14.24 7.13
CA LEU A 140 -1.06 13.67 5.92
C LEU A 140 -2.12 13.05 5.02
N ALA A 141 -3.06 12.29 5.59
CA ALA A 141 -4.19 11.72 4.86
C ALA A 141 -4.96 12.79 4.08
N LYS A 142 -5.34 13.89 4.76
CA LYS A 142 -6.02 15.03 4.12
C LYS A 142 -5.18 15.69 3.04
N ALA A 143 -3.86 15.79 3.23
CA ALA A 143 -2.96 16.38 2.24
C ALA A 143 -2.85 15.50 0.98
N VAL A 144 -2.80 14.17 1.16
CA VAL A 144 -2.76 13.17 0.07
C VAL A 144 -4.08 13.11 -0.69
N GLU A 145 -5.21 13.14 0.01
CA GLU A 145 -6.54 13.16 -0.59
C GLU A 145 -6.75 14.37 -1.50
N LYS A 146 -6.24 15.55 -1.11
CA LYS A 146 -6.29 16.77 -1.95
C LYS A 146 -5.56 16.60 -3.28
N MET A 147 -4.55 15.74 -3.33
CA MET A 147 -3.82 15.40 -4.56
C MET A 147 -4.55 14.34 -5.40
N GLY A 148 -5.67 13.80 -4.91
CA GLY A 148 -6.43 12.73 -5.57
C GLY A 148 -5.77 11.36 -5.44
N ALA A 149 -4.91 11.18 -4.45
CA ALA A 149 -4.27 9.91 -4.10
C ALA A 149 -4.92 9.30 -2.85
N VAL A 150 -4.61 8.03 -2.56
CA VAL A 150 -5.15 7.28 -1.42
C VAL A 150 -4.06 7.14 -0.37
N PHE A 151 -4.37 7.52 0.87
CA PHE A 151 -3.49 7.34 2.02
C PHE A 151 -3.97 6.17 2.88
N MET A 152 -3.02 5.38 3.37
CA MET A 152 -3.26 4.22 4.23
C MET A 152 -2.31 4.28 5.41
N ASP A 153 -2.86 4.41 6.61
CA ASP A 153 -2.10 4.32 7.86
C ASP A 153 -1.91 2.85 8.23
N ALA A 154 -0.66 2.41 8.27
CA ALA A 154 -0.28 1.01 8.41
C ALA A 154 0.86 0.79 9.43
N PRO A 155 0.76 1.31 10.67
CA PRO A 155 1.86 1.25 11.64
C PRO A 155 2.29 -0.18 11.93
N VAL A 156 3.61 -0.38 12.04
CA VAL A 156 4.17 -1.69 12.38
C VAL A 156 4.39 -1.83 13.89
N SER A 157 4.23 -3.05 14.39
CA SER A 157 4.56 -3.45 15.76
C SER A 157 5.32 -4.77 15.75
N GLY A 158 6.12 -5.04 16.78
CA GLY A 158 6.94 -6.25 16.89
C GLY A 158 8.42 -6.02 16.57
N GLY A 159 9.27 -6.96 16.99
CA GLY A 159 10.72 -6.88 16.82
C GLY A 159 11.18 -7.28 15.41
N LYS A 160 12.48 -7.14 15.11
CA LYS A 160 13.08 -7.46 13.79
C LYS A 160 12.73 -8.87 13.28
N SER A 161 12.47 -9.82 14.18
CA SER A 161 12.11 -11.21 13.88
C SER A 161 10.60 -11.46 13.72
N SER A 162 9.74 -10.52 14.10
CA SER A 162 8.28 -10.67 14.09
C SER A 162 7.58 -9.34 13.74
N LEU A 163 7.74 -8.89 12.50
CA LEU A 163 7.10 -7.66 12.03
C LEU A 163 5.60 -7.90 11.80
N THR A 164 4.77 -7.24 12.60
CA THR A 164 3.30 -7.21 12.42
C THR A 164 2.92 -5.84 11.90
N VAL A 165 2.27 -5.77 10.73
CA VAL A 165 1.76 -4.52 10.19
C VAL A 165 0.27 -4.40 10.54
N HIS A 166 -0.09 -3.34 11.25
CA HIS A 166 -1.46 -3.02 11.60
C HIS A 166 -2.02 -2.05 10.57
N PHE A 167 -3.02 -2.48 9.80
CA PHE A 167 -3.67 -1.59 8.84
C PHE A 167 -4.87 -0.91 9.49
N ILE A 168 -4.78 0.41 9.67
CA ILE A 168 -5.90 1.26 10.09
C ILE A 168 -6.54 1.79 8.82
N LEU A 169 -7.57 1.08 8.35
CA LEU A 169 -8.29 1.44 7.13
C LEU A 169 -9.60 2.16 7.48
N ASP A 170 -9.69 3.44 7.15
CA ASP A 170 -10.97 4.20 7.18
C ASP A 170 -11.76 4.08 5.86
N MET A 171 -11.40 3.15 4.96
CA MET A 171 -12.03 2.96 3.63
C MET A 171 -12.82 1.66 3.50
N PRO A 172 -14.05 1.65 2.92
CA PRO A 172 -14.86 0.42 2.81
C PRO A 172 -14.11 -0.77 2.16
N LEU A 173 -14.11 -1.91 2.86
CA LEU A 173 -13.44 -3.20 2.57
C LEU A 173 -13.48 -3.68 1.10
N CYS A 174 -14.52 -3.32 0.36
CA CYS A 174 -14.86 -3.96 -0.92
C CYS A 174 -13.89 -3.60 -2.07
N SER A 175 -13.25 -2.43 -2.00
CA SER A 175 -12.36 -1.94 -3.06
C SER A 175 -10.88 -2.30 -2.86
N LEU A 176 -10.49 -2.80 -1.67
CA LEU A 176 -9.08 -3.00 -1.33
C LEU A 176 -8.58 -4.46 -1.48
N SER A 177 -9.45 -5.45 -1.32
CA SER A 177 -9.02 -6.84 -1.09
C SER A 177 -8.29 -7.48 -2.27
N HIS A 178 -8.67 -7.21 -3.51
CA HIS A 178 -8.08 -7.91 -4.66
C HIS A 178 -6.79 -7.29 -5.20
N GLN A 179 -6.59 -5.97 -5.06
CA GLN A 179 -5.45 -5.27 -5.64
C GLN A 179 -4.27 -5.12 -4.67
N PHE A 180 -4.56 -5.01 -3.37
CA PHE A 180 -3.54 -4.63 -2.37
C PHE A 180 -2.96 -5.81 -1.61
N VAL A 181 -3.77 -6.84 -1.34
CA VAL A 181 -3.36 -8.02 -0.55
C VAL A 181 -2.06 -8.66 -1.04
N PRO A 182 -1.79 -8.87 -2.35
CA PRO A 182 -0.54 -9.49 -2.78
C PRO A 182 0.71 -8.71 -2.39
N LEU A 183 0.65 -7.37 -2.41
CA LEU A 183 1.76 -6.52 -1.97
C LEU A 183 1.88 -6.52 -0.45
N LEU A 184 0.76 -6.37 0.27
CA LEU A 184 0.77 -6.32 1.73
C LEU A 184 1.31 -7.62 2.34
N VAL A 185 0.95 -8.76 1.75
CA VAL A 185 1.48 -10.10 2.03
C VAL A 185 3.01 -10.14 1.91
N GLN A 186 3.61 -9.35 1.03
CA GLN A 186 5.07 -9.36 0.85
C GLN A 186 5.79 -8.32 1.68
N VAL A 187 5.07 -7.34 2.24
CA VAL A 187 5.63 -6.32 3.11
C VAL A 187 5.60 -6.78 4.58
N ALA A 188 4.70 -7.69 4.94
CA ALA A 188 4.47 -8.11 6.33
C ALA A 188 4.47 -9.63 6.52
N PHE A 189 4.96 -10.10 7.68
CA PHE A 189 4.78 -11.50 8.13
C PHE A 189 3.34 -11.77 8.60
N LEU A 190 2.67 -10.74 9.12
CA LEU A 190 1.32 -10.79 9.66
C LEU A 190 0.60 -9.50 9.28
N CYS A 191 -0.55 -9.61 8.62
CA CYS A 191 -1.39 -8.47 8.26
C CYS A 191 -2.63 -8.47 9.17
N TYR A 192 -2.80 -7.42 9.96
CA TYR A 192 -4.04 -7.21 10.71
C TYR A 192 -4.92 -6.21 9.97
N ILE A 193 -6.04 -6.68 9.42
CA ILE A 193 -6.98 -5.86 8.64
C ILE A 193 -8.34 -5.95 9.33
N TYR A 194 -8.86 -4.82 9.83
CA TYR A 194 -10.20 -4.75 10.45
C TYR A 194 -10.47 -5.75 11.61
N GLY A 195 -9.48 -6.02 12.46
CA GLY A 195 -9.68 -6.99 13.52
C GLY A 195 -9.44 -8.45 13.11
N ILE A 196 -9.24 -8.69 11.81
CA ILE A 196 -9.03 -10.02 11.24
C ILE A 196 -7.54 -10.22 11.00
N LEU A 197 -6.99 -11.24 11.67
CA LEU A 197 -5.60 -11.65 11.52
C LEU A 197 -5.45 -12.49 10.24
N PHE A 198 -4.78 -11.92 9.24
CA PHE A 198 -4.33 -12.67 8.08
C PHE A 198 -2.93 -13.20 8.34
N PHE A 199 -2.83 -14.52 8.52
CA PHE A 199 -1.55 -15.20 8.51
C PHE A 199 -1.01 -15.21 7.09
N VAL A 200 0.09 -14.50 6.88
CA VAL A 200 0.83 -14.60 5.63
C VAL A 200 1.80 -15.76 5.77
N LEU A 201 1.37 -16.95 5.35
CA LEU A 201 2.24 -18.11 5.21
C LEU A 201 3.22 -17.85 4.06
N LEU A 202 4.36 -17.24 4.39
CA LEU A 202 5.54 -17.23 3.53
C LEU A 202 5.94 -18.70 3.27
N HIS A 203 5.69 -19.18 2.04
CA HIS A 203 6.38 -20.36 1.50
C HIS A 203 7.61 -19.90 0.73
#